data_AF-A0A973TD91-F1
#
_entry.id   AF-A0A973TD91-F1
#
_cell.length_a   1.000
_cell.length_b   1.000
_cell.length_c   1.000
_cell.angle_alpha   90.00
_cell.angle_beta   90.00
_cell.angle_gamma   90.00
#
_symmetry.space_group_name_H-M   'P 1'
#
loop_
_entity.id
_entity.type
_entity.pdbx_description
1 polymer ?
#
loop_
_entity_poly.entity_id
_entity_poly.type
_entity_poly.pdbx_seq_one_letter_code
_entity_poly.pdbx_strand_id
1 'polypeptide(L)'
;TEYLGDHGVRVRYLHSDIDTVERVEIIRDLRLGKFDVLVGINLLREGLDMPEVSLVAILDADKEGFLRSTGSLIQTIGRAARNLRGKAILYADTMTRSMQAALEETDRRRQKQVEYNAMHGIVPKSVARPITDIMEGAREEPGAVRGRGKGRRVAEPGEDYARLTPAQLAGRIRELEQKMYQHARDLEFEDAARVRDQIRRLKEASLAG
;
A
#
# COMPACT_ATOMS: atom_id res chain seq x y z
N THR A 1 -18.58 -6.94 -12.91
CA THR A 1 -18.66 -5.53 -12.45
C THR A 1 -19.65 -4.73 -13.25
N GLU A 2 -19.88 -5.04 -14.53
CA GLU A 2 -20.91 -4.43 -15.40
C GLU A 2 -22.26 -4.26 -14.71
N TYR A 3 -22.84 -5.34 -14.18
CA TYR A 3 -24.11 -5.28 -13.44
C TYR A 3 -24.14 -4.20 -12.35
N LEU A 4 -23.09 -4.09 -11.52
CA LEU A 4 -23.02 -3.08 -10.47
C LEU A 4 -22.88 -1.66 -11.05
N GLY A 5 -22.09 -1.51 -12.12
CA GLY A 5 -21.95 -0.25 -12.85
C GLY A 5 -23.27 0.22 -13.46
N ASP A 6 -24.04 -0.68 -14.06
CA ASP A 6 -25.36 -0.41 -14.65
C ASP A 6 -26.38 0.05 -13.60
N HIS A 7 -26.20 -0.38 -12.34
CA HIS A 7 -27.01 0.05 -11.20
C HIS A 7 -26.42 1.27 -10.47
N GLY A 8 -25.48 1.99 -11.09
CA GLY A 8 -24.92 3.24 -10.57
C GLY A 8 -23.88 3.07 -9.46
N VAL A 9 -23.40 1.86 -9.20
CA VAL A 9 -22.37 1.61 -8.19
C VAL A 9 -20.99 1.84 -8.79
N ARG A 10 -20.19 2.70 -8.14
CA ARG A 10 -18.79 2.92 -8.54
C ARG A 10 -17.98 1.70 -8.15
N VAL A 11 -17.65 0.87 -9.13
CA VAL A 11 -17.02 -0.45 -8.92
C VAL A 11 -15.77 -0.62 -9.77
N ARG A 12 -14.76 -1.30 -9.21
CA ARG A 12 -13.59 -1.78 -9.96
C ARG A 12 -13.41 -3.28 -9.78
N TYR A 13 -12.80 -3.91 -10.79
CA TYR A 13 -12.46 -5.33 -10.76
C TYR A 13 -10.97 -5.51 -10.52
N LEU A 14 -10.60 -6.46 -9.67
CA LEU A 14 -9.22 -6.84 -9.39
C LEU A 14 -8.99 -8.30 -9.84
N HIS A 15 -8.32 -8.48 -10.98
CA HIS A 15 -7.93 -9.81 -11.47
C HIS A 15 -6.48 -10.17 -11.09
N SER A 16 -6.10 -11.41 -11.40
CA SER A 16 -4.78 -11.97 -11.09
C SER A 16 -3.64 -11.31 -11.86
N ASP A 17 -3.93 -10.80 -13.06
CA ASP A 17 -2.91 -10.39 -14.04
C ASP A 17 -2.58 -8.89 -13.97
N ILE A 18 -3.24 -8.18 -13.05
CA ILE A 18 -2.96 -6.77 -12.74
C ILE A 18 -1.57 -6.67 -12.12
N ASP A 19 -0.77 -5.75 -12.66
CA ASP A 19 0.58 -5.49 -12.19
C ASP A 19 0.59 -4.92 -10.76
N THR A 20 1.76 -4.96 -10.11
CA THR A 20 1.87 -4.51 -8.71
C THR A 20 1.57 -3.01 -8.54
N VAL A 21 1.91 -2.18 -9.52
CA VAL A 21 1.71 -0.72 -9.46
C VAL A 21 0.23 -0.39 -9.60
N GLU A 22 -0.41 -0.91 -10.63
CA GLU A 22 -1.84 -0.75 -10.90
C GLU A 22 -2.67 -1.28 -9.72
N ARG A 23 -2.29 -2.42 -9.12
CA ARG A 23 -2.95 -2.93 -7.91
C ARG A 23 -2.90 -1.94 -6.76
N VAL A 24 -1.74 -1.31 -6.54
CA VAL A 24 -1.56 -0.33 -5.47
C VAL A 24 -2.36 0.94 -5.76
N GLU A 25 -2.43 1.38 -7.01
CA GLU A 25 -3.27 2.50 -7.44
C GLU A 25 -4.76 2.22 -7.22
N ILE A 26 -5.25 1.04 -7.61
CA ILE A 26 -6.65 0.63 -7.39
C ILE A 26 -6.99 0.62 -5.89
N ILE A 27 -6.10 0.08 -5.05
CA ILE A 27 -6.28 0.07 -3.59
C ILE A 27 -6.31 1.50 -3.04
N ARG A 28 -5.39 2.37 -3.48
CA ARG A 28 -5.37 3.78 -3.09
C ARG A 28 -6.66 4.49 -3.50
N ASP A 29 -7.13 4.26 -4.71
CA ASP A 29 -8.34 4.88 -5.25
C ASP A 29 -9.60 4.44 -4.51
N LEU A 30 -9.64 3.18 -4.02
CA LEU A 30 -10.68 2.73 -3.09
C LEU A 30 -10.60 3.49 -1.76
N ARG A 31 -9.39 3.68 -1.21
CA ARG A 31 -9.19 4.41 0.06
C ARG A 31 -9.58 5.88 -0.05
N LEU A 32 -9.35 6.49 -1.21
CA LEU A 32 -9.75 7.86 -1.52
C LEU A 32 -11.24 8.00 -1.86
N GLY A 33 -11.98 6.89 -1.95
CA GLY A 33 -13.40 6.90 -2.28
C GLY A 33 -13.68 7.32 -3.73
N LYS A 34 -12.73 7.11 -4.66
CA LYS A 34 -12.99 7.29 -6.10
C LYS A 34 -14.00 6.24 -6.61
N PHE A 35 -14.03 5.09 -5.96
CA PHE A 35 -15.05 4.07 -6.12
C PHE A 35 -15.36 3.43 -4.76
N ASP A 36 -16.48 2.73 -4.68
CA ASP A 36 -17.04 2.23 -3.40
C ASP A 36 -16.90 0.71 -3.26
N VAL A 37 -16.81 -0.02 -4.39
CA VAL A 37 -16.81 -1.49 -4.40
C VAL A 37 -15.61 -2.03 -5.19
N LEU A 38 -14.89 -2.96 -4.57
CA LEU A 38 -13.86 -3.75 -5.23
C LEU A 38 -14.33 -5.20 -5.35
N VAL A 39 -14.38 -5.71 -6.58
CA VAL A 39 -14.72 -7.11 -6.85
C VAL A 39 -13.45 -7.84 -7.26
N GLY A 40 -13.20 -9.03 -6.72
CA GLY A 40 -12.07 -9.85 -7.14
C GLY A 40 -12.19 -11.29 -6.67
N ILE A 41 -11.48 -12.20 -7.34
CA ILE A 41 -11.53 -13.65 -7.07
C ILE A 41 -10.66 -14.00 -5.86
N ASN A 42 -9.48 -13.38 -5.76
CA ASN A 42 -8.54 -13.61 -4.68
C ASN A 42 -8.06 -12.29 -4.09
N LEU A 43 -8.81 -11.81 -3.09
CA LEU A 43 -8.48 -10.63 -2.30
C LEU A 43 -7.53 -10.96 -1.12
N LEU A 44 -6.93 -12.16 -1.12
CA LEU A 44 -6.10 -12.65 -0.01
C LEU A 44 -4.68 -12.07 -0.02
N ARG A 45 -4.26 -11.37 -1.09
CA ARG A 45 -2.91 -10.82 -1.15
C ARG A 45 -2.72 -9.66 -0.16
N GLU A 46 -1.52 -9.61 0.41
CA GLU A 46 -1.01 -8.57 1.29
C GLU A 46 -1.25 -7.21 0.63
N GLY A 47 -2.11 -6.36 1.21
CA GLY A 47 -2.42 -5.04 0.63
C GLY A 47 -3.85 -4.57 0.85
N LEU A 48 -4.81 -5.46 1.05
CA LEU A 48 -6.20 -5.09 1.38
C LEU A 48 -6.38 -4.95 2.89
N ASP A 49 -5.55 -4.10 3.46
CA ASP A 49 -5.65 -3.65 4.84
C ASP A 49 -6.20 -2.22 4.85
N MET A 50 -7.51 -2.10 5.01
CA MET A 50 -8.20 -0.83 4.86
C MET A 50 -9.25 -0.62 5.97
N PRO A 51 -9.04 0.33 6.88
CA PRO A 51 -10.05 0.71 7.87
C PRO A 51 -11.36 1.19 7.24
N GLU A 52 -11.32 1.64 5.99
CA GLU A 52 -12.46 2.15 5.25
C GLU A 52 -13.45 1.04 4.83
N VAL A 53 -12.99 -0.22 4.76
CA VAL A 53 -13.83 -1.35 4.35
C VAL A 53 -14.68 -1.82 5.52
N SER A 54 -15.99 -1.57 5.45
CA SER A 54 -16.95 -2.00 6.46
C SER A 54 -17.70 -3.28 6.11
N LEU A 55 -17.68 -3.71 4.84
CA LEU A 55 -18.39 -4.90 4.37
C LEU A 55 -17.51 -5.75 3.47
N VAL A 56 -17.50 -7.05 3.73
CA VAL A 56 -16.95 -8.08 2.84
C VAL A 56 -18.06 -9.03 2.45
N ALA A 57 -18.32 -9.17 1.15
CA ALA A 57 -19.28 -10.13 0.62
C ALA A 57 -18.55 -11.28 -0.08
N ILE A 58 -18.81 -12.51 0.36
CA ILE A 58 -18.26 -13.73 -0.22
C ILE A 58 -19.40 -14.43 -0.96
N LEU A 59 -19.39 -14.32 -2.30
CA LEU A 59 -20.31 -15.06 -3.16
C LEU A 59 -19.88 -16.52 -3.26
N ASP A 60 -20.82 -17.43 -3.44
CA ASP A 60 -20.56 -18.86 -3.60
C ASP A 60 -19.68 -19.40 -2.46
N ALA A 61 -20.04 -19.07 -1.22
CA ALA A 61 -19.25 -19.38 -0.04
C ALA A 61 -19.22 -20.90 0.26
N ASP A 62 -20.18 -21.65 -0.26
CA ASP A 62 -20.29 -23.11 -0.12
C ASP A 62 -19.60 -23.91 -1.23
N LYS A 63 -19.02 -23.25 -2.24
CA LYS A 63 -18.25 -23.93 -3.29
C LYS A 63 -16.86 -24.28 -2.78
N GLU A 64 -16.74 -25.47 -2.19
CA GLU A 64 -15.49 -25.94 -1.62
C GLU A 64 -14.33 -25.92 -2.64
N GLY A 65 -13.13 -25.66 -2.13
CA GLY A 65 -11.93 -25.47 -2.93
C GLY A 65 -10.96 -24.54 -2.22
N PHE A 66 -9.84 -24.22 -2.87
CA PHE A 66 -8.77 -23.41 -2.26
C PHE A 66 -9.28 -22.07 -1.70
N LEU A 67 -10.11 -21.35 -2.46
CA LEU A 67 -10.63 -20.03 -2.09
C LEU A 67 -11.74 -20.06 -1.03
N ARG A 68 -12.27 -21.25 -0.70
CA ARG A 68 -13.34 -21.46 0.29
C ARG A 68 -12.94 -22.43 1.40
N SER A 69 -11.65 -22.75 1.49
CA SER A 69 -11.11 -23.45 2.65
C SER A 69 -11.27 -22.61 3.92
N THR A 70 -11.29 -23.25 5.09
CA THR A 70 -11.40 -22.59 6.40
C THR A 70 -10.42 -21.40 6.53
N GLY A 71 -9.15 -21.61 6.14
CA GLY A 71 -8.12 -20.57 6.21
C GLY A 71 -8.42 -19.37 5.30
N SER A 72 -8.80 -19.64 4.04
CA SER A 72 -9.17 -18.60 3.08
C SER A 72 -10.39 -17.79 3.52
N LEU A 73 -11.40 -18.45 4.08
CA LEU A 73 -12.60 -17.78 4.62
C LEU A 73 -12.24 -16.88 5.81
N ILE A 74 -11.47 -17.39 6.78
CA ILE A 74 -11.00 -16.60 7.93
C ILE A 74 -10.23 -15.35 7.47
N GLN A 75 -9.30 -15.51 6.53
CA GLN A 75 -8.53 -14.39 6.00
C GLN A 75 -9.41 -13.36 5.28
N THR A 76 -10.39 -13.82 4.50
CA THR A 76 -11.32 -12.96 3.78
C THR A 76 -12.22 -12.19 4.74
N ILE A 77 -12.79 -12.86 5.75
CA ILE A 77 -13.57 -12.24 6.84
C ILE A 77 -12.73 -11.19 7.57
N GLY A 78 -11.45 -11.50 7.84
CA GLY A 78 -10.51 -10.61 8.51
C GLY A 78 -10.28 -9.26 7.82
N ARG A 79 -10.63 -9.13 6.52
CA ARG A 79 -10.57 -7.85 5.80
C ARG A 79 -11.53 -6.80 6.40
N ALA A 80 -12.67 -7.23 6.94
CA ALA A 80 -13.63 -6.34 7.60
C ALA A 80 -13.22 -5.97 9.04
N ALA A 81 -12.29 -6.71 9.66
CA ALA A 81 -12.02 -6.62 11.10
C ALA A 81 -11.36 -5.30 11.56
N ARG A 82 -10.98 -4.42 10.64
CA ARG A 82 -10.35 -3.12 10.94
C ARG A 82 -11.33 -1.95 10.97
N ASN A 83 -12.57 -2.18 10.57
CA ASN A 83 -13.64 -1.21 10.68
C ASN A 83 -14.49 -1.51 11.92
N LEU A 84 -14.86 -0.46 12.66
CA LEU A 84 -15.71 -0.59 13.85
C LEU A 84 -17.06 -1.26 13.54
N ARG A 85 -17.58 -1.07 12.32
CA ARG A 85 -18.82 -1.65 11.80
C ARG A 85 -18.55 -2.79 10.82
N GLY A 86 -17.35 -3.37 10.86
CA GLY A 86 -16.92 -4.46 10.01
C GLY A 86 -17.89 -5.63 10.03
N LYS A 87 -18.38 -6.03 8.85
CA LYS A 87 -19.25 -7.20 8.66
C LYS A 87 -18.76 -8.04 7.49
N ALA A 88 -18.90 -9.35 7.62
CA ALA A 88 -18.76 -10.29 6.51
C ALA A 88 -20.12 -10.96 6.23
N ILE A 89 -20.50 -11.06 4.95
CA ILE A 89 -21.70 -11.77 4.49
C ILE A 89 -21.23 -12.90 3.58
N LEU A 90 -21.61 -14.13 3.91
CA LEU A 90 -21.31 -15.32 3.12
C LEU A 90 -22.62 -15.76 2.43
N TYR A 91 -22.68 -15.65 1.12
CA TYR A 91 -23.80 -16.14 0.32
C TYR A 91 -23.54 -17.60 -0.04
N ALA A 92 -24.43 -18.48 0.40
CA ALA A 92 -24.33 -19.92 0.23
C ALA A 92 -25.73 -20.54 0.28
N ASP A 93 -25.90 -21.66 -0.42
CA ASP A 93 -27.11 -22.47 -0.32
C ASP A 93 -27.01 -23.43 0.88
N THR A 94 -25.80 -23.86 1.23
CA THR A 94 -25.54 -24.83 2.30
C THR A 94 -24.43 -24.40 3.25
N MET A 95 -24.50 -24.83 4.51
CA MET A 95 -23.40 -24.63 5.47
C MET A 95 -22.36 -25.74 5.31
N THR A 96 -21.17 -25.41 4.78
CA THR A 96 -20.06 -26.37 4.66
C THR A 96 -19.27 -26.47 5.96
N ARG A 97 -18.47 -27.55 6.11
CA ARG A 97 -17.55 -27.70 7.25
C ARG A 97 -16.51 -26.57 7.31
N SER A 98 -16.03 -26.13 6.14
CA SER A 98 -15.06 -25.03 6.04
C SER A 98 -15.66 -23.72 6.55
N MET A 99 -16.90 -23.43 6.18
CA MET A 99 -17.65 -22.26 6.66
C MET A 99 -17.91 -22.33 8.15
N GLN A 100 -18.43 -23.46 8.64
CA GLN A 100 -18.71 -23.66 10.06
C GLN A 100 -17.46 -23.42 10.91
N ALA A 101 -16.34 -24.05 10.57
CA ALA A 101 -15.08 -23.87 11.29
C ALA A 101 -14.57 -22.41 11.23
N ALA A 102 -14.77 -21.72 10.11
CA ALA A 102 -14.37 -20.32 9.96
C ALA A 102 -15.22 -19.37 10.82
N LEU A 103 -16.53 -19.61 10.88
CA LEU A 103 -17.47 -18.84 11.71
C LEU A 103 -17.20 -19.09 13.20
N GLU A 104 -17.05 -20.35 13.62
CA GLU A 104 -16.73 -20.71 15.01
C GLU A 104 -15.43 -20.05 15.48
N GLU A 105 -14.38 -20.08 14.67
CA GLU A 105 -13.11 -19.41 15.02
C GLU A 105 -13.25 -17.88 15.05
N THR A 106 -14.07 -17.30 14.18
CA THR A 106 -14.36 -15.86 14.17
C THR A 106 -15.09 -15.44 15.43
N ASP A 107 -16.14 -16.17 15.82
CA ASP A 107 -16.94 -15.91 17.01
C ASP A 107 -16.12 -16.12 18.28
N ARG A 108 -15.34 -17.20 18.35
CA ARG A 108 -14.44 -17.48 19.47
C ARG A 108 -13.43 -16.35 19.67
N ARG A 109 -12.87 -15.78 18.60
CA ARG A 109 -11.97 -14.62 18.68
C ARG A 109 -12.71 -13.36 19.12
N ARG A 110 -13.89 -13.10 18.53
CA ARG A 110 -14.70 -11.92 18.84
C ARG A 110 -15.12 -11.90 20.30
N GLN A 111 -15.58 -13.03 20.83
CA GLN A 111 -15.98 -13.17 22.23
C GLN A 111 -14.81 -12.86 23.17
N LYS A 112 -13.63 -13.46 22.95
CA LYS A 112 -12.42 -13.15 23.74
C LYS A 112 -12.05 -11.67 23.69
N GLN A 113 -12.18 -11.03 22.53
CA GLN A 113 -11.92 -9.59 22.39
C GLN A 113 -12.93 -8.73 23.17
N VAL A 114 -14.22 -9.09 23.14
CA VAL A 114 -15.27 -8.38 23.89
C VAL A 114 -15.03 -8.50 25.39
N GLU A 115 -14.76 -9.71 25.87
CA GLU A 115 -14.45 -9.98 27.28
C GLU A 115 -13.21 -9.21 27.73
N TYR A 116 -12.13 -9.27 26.95
CA TYR A 116 -10.90 -8.53 27.21
C TYR A 116 -11.16 -7.02 27.29
N ASN A 117 -11.90 -6.48 26.32
CA ASN A 117 -12.22 -5.06 26.27
C ASN A 117 -13.06 -4.63 27.48
N ALA A 118 -14.06 -5.42 27.87
CA ALA A 118 -14.89 -5.13 29.03
C ALA A 118 -14.08 -5.13 30.34
N MET A 119 -13.20 -6.12 30.53
CA MET A 119 -12.33 -6.21 31.70
C MET A 119 -11.35 -5.03 31.82
N HIS A 120 -10.92 -4.46 30.69
CA HIS A 120 -9.91 -3.39 30.66
C HIS A 120 -10.50 -1.99 30.35
N GLY A 121 -11.82 -1.86 30.24
CA GLY A 121 -12.47 -0.59 29.89
C GLY A 121 -12.10 -0.06 28.50
N ILE A 122 -11.75 -0.94 27.56
CA ILE A 122 -11.34 -0.56 26.20
C ILE A 122 -12.58 -0.37 25.33
N VAL A 123 -12.75 0.85 24.81
CA VAL A 123 -13.76 1.13 23.77
C VAL A 123 -13.11 0.93 22.39
N PRO A 124 -13.61 0.02 21.55
CA PRO A 124 -13.08 -0.18 20.20
C PRO A 124 -13.12 1.11 19.38
N LYS A 125 -12.01 1.42 18.71
CA LYS A 125 -11.89 2.56 17.80
C LYS A 125 -11.35 2.07 16.46
N SER A 126 -11.84 2.66 15.37
CA SER A 126 -11.25 2.41 14.06
C SER A 126 -9.85 2.97 14.00
N VAL A 127 -8.94 2.23 13.36
CA VAL A 127 -7.57 2.67 13.11
C VAL A 127 -7.60 3.72 12.00
N ALA A 128 -6.99 4.88 12.22
CA ALA A 128 -6.74 5.85 11.15
C ALA A 128 -5.33 5.60 10.61
N ARG A 129 -5.21 5.26 9.32
CA ARG A 129 -3.92 5.10 8.64
C ARG A 129 -3.82 6.15 7.54
N PRO A 130 -2.71 6.91 7.42
CA PRO A 130 -2.55 7.85 6.32
C PRO A 130 -2.62 7.12 4.96
N ILE A 131 -3.13 7.81 3.96
CA ILE A 131 -3.07 7.37 2.56
C ILE A 131 -1.78 7.97 2.01
N THR A 132 -0.71 7.18 1.97
CA THR A 132 0.57 7.64 1.42
C THR A 132 0.44 7.78 -0.10
N ASP A 133 0.81 8.95 -0.63
CA ASP A 133 0.85 9.15 -2.07
C ASP A 133 2.19 8.64 -2.61
N ILE A 134 2.19 7.48 -3.25
CA ILE A 134 3.40 6.90 -3.84
C ILE A 134 3.91 7.77 -5.01
N MET A 135 3.04 8.64 -5.55
CA MET A 135 3.35 9.57 -6.63
C MET A 135 3.97 10.89 -6.18
N GLU A 136 4.01 11.19 -4.87
CA GLU A 136 4.63 12.44 -4.38
C GLU A 136 6.15 12.46 -4.59
N GLY A 137 6.78 11.28 -4.69
CA GLY A 137 8.19 11.16 -5.07
C GLY A 137 8.48 11.31 -6.57
N ALA A 138 7.44 11.38 -7.41
CA ALA A 138 7.56 11.45 -8.88
C ALA A 138 7.05 12.77 -9.48
N ARG A 139 6.48 13.67 -8.66
CA ARG A 139 6.09 15.01 -9.09
C ARG A 139 7.17 16.01 -8.71
N GLU A 140 8.04 16.34 -9.66
CA GLU A 140 8.72 17.63 -9.64
C GLU A 140 7.64 18.71 -9.84
N GLU A 141 7.12 19.29 -8.75
CA GLU A 141 6.33 20.52 -8.88
C GLU A 141 7.27 21.72 -9.05
N PRO A 142 7.15 22.47 -10.15
CA PRO A 142 7.83 23.75 -10.29
C PRO A 142 6.99 24.83 -9.59
N GLY A 143 7.45 25.31 -8.43
CA GLY A 143 7.04 26.64 -7.96
C GLY A 143 6.50 26.82 -6.54
N ALA A 144 6.69 25.89 -5.60
CA ALA A 144 6.34 26.17 -4.21
C ALA A 144 7.45 26.93 -3.46
N VAL A 145 7.25 28.25 -3.32
CA VAL A 145 8.05 29.16 -2.48
C VAL A 145 8.10 28.63 -1.04
N ARG A 146 9.22 28.03 -0.64
CA ARG A 146 9.46 27.61 0.75
C ARG A 146 9.96 28.78 1.60
N GLY A 147 9.14 29.12 2.59
CA GLY A 147 9.46 30.05 3.66
C GLY A 147 10.68 29.63 4.50
N ARG A 148 11.35 30.67 4.99
CA ARG A 148 12.45 30.71 5.96
C ARG A 148 12.55 29.51 6.91
N GLY A 149 13.56 28.67 6.68
CA GLY A 149 14.15 27.77 7.65
C GLY A 149 15.67 27.94 7.63
N LYS A 150 16.23 28.44 8.73
CA LYS A 150 17.62 28.86 8.91
C LYS A 150 18.52 27.61 9.01
N GLY A 151 18.98 27.10 7.87
CA GLY A 151 19.96 26.01 7.76
C GLY A 151 21.17 26.46 6.96
N ARG A 152 22.33 26.43 7.60
CA ARG A 152 23.66 26.85 7.14
C ARG A 152 23.95 26.42 5.69
N ARG A 153 23.93 27.37 4.75
CA ARG A 153 24.49 27.19 3.39
C ARG A 153 25.98 26.96 3.53
N VAL A 154 26.41 25.71 3.45
CA VAL A 154 27.76 25.40 2.97
C VAL A 154 27.62 25.46 1.45
N ALA A 155 28.12 26.54 0.86
CA ALA A 155 28.27 26.60 -0.58
C ALA A 155 29.31 25.55 -0.97
N GLU A 156 28.86 24.43 -1.54
CA GLU A 156 29.77 23.60 -2.32
C GLU A 156 30.11 24.37 -3.60
N PRO A 157 31.40 24.48 -3.96
CA PRO A 157 31.82 25.16 -5.18
C PRO A 157 31.17 24.48 -6.38
N GLY A 158 30.63 25.26 -7.30
CA GLY A 158 30.18 24.77 -8.59
C GLY A 158 31.36 24.17 -9.32
N GLU A 159 31.51 22.85 -9.26
CA GLU A 159 32.49 22.13 -10.06
C GLU A 159 31.93 21.97 -11.47
N ASP A 160 32.58 22.62 -12.43
CA ASP A 160 32.37 22.47 -13.87
C ASP A 160 32.40 20.97 -14.26
N TYR A 161 31.23 20.36 -14.32
CA TYR A 161 31.05 18.95 -14.72
C TYR A 161 31.50 18.67 -16.17
N ALA A 162 31.82 19.71 -16.93
CA ALA A 162 32.30 19.63 -18.31
C ALA A 162 33.81 19.35 -18.47
N ARG A 163 34.57 19.17 -17.37
CA ARG A 163 36.05 19.00 -17.42
C ARG A 163 36.60 17.69 -16.84
N LEU A 164 35.74 16.76 -16.41
CA LEU A 164 36.20 15.50 -15.81
C LEU A 164 36.52 14.46 -16.88
N THR A 165 37.67 13.79 -16.75
CA THR A 165 37.98 12.61 -17.58
C THR A 165 37.05 11.44 -17.22
N PRO A 166 36.79 10.50 -18.16
CA PRO A 166 35.92 9.34 -17.89
C PRO A 166 36.32 8.52 -16.64
N ALA A 167 37.62 8.44 -16.36
CA ALA A 167 38.15 7.76 -15.18
C ALA A 167 37.82 8.49 -13.85
N GLN A 168 37.90 9.82 -13.84
CA GLN A 168 37.56 10.63 -12.66
C GLN A 168 36.05 10.62 -12.39
N LEU A 169 35.24 10.62 -13.44
CA LEU A 169 33.78 10.51 -13.33
C LEU A 169 33.36 9.15 -12.74
N ALA A 170 33.97 8.06 -13.21
CA ALA A 170 33.72 6.72 -12.67
C ALA A 170 34.16 6.57 -11.20
N GLY A 171 35.19 7.30 -10.77
CA GLY A 171 35.58 7.40 -9.36
C GLY A 171 34.52 8.13 -8.54
N ARG A 172 34.06 9.28 -9.02
CA ARG A 172 33.06 10.10 -8.33
C ARG A 172 31.69 9.41 -8.22
N ILE A 173 31.27 8.70 -9.26
CA ILE A 173 30.04 7.89 -9.22
C ILE A 173 30.12 6.82 -8.14
N ARG A 174 31.27 6.13 -7.99
CA ARG A 174 31.46 5.13 -6.94
C ARG A 174 31.38 5.71 -5.53
N GLU A 175 31.96 6.89 -5.31
CA GLU A 175 31.85 7.60 -4.03
C GLU A 175 30.40 7.97 -3.70
N LEU A 176 29.65 8.46 -4.68
CA LEU A 176 28.24 8.80 -4.52
C LEU A 176 27.38 7.54 -4.29
N GLU A 177 27.66 6.44 -4.98
CA GLU A 177 26.97 5.17 -4.77
C GLU A 177 27.17 4.67 -3.33
N GLN A 178 28.40 4.74 -2.80
CA GLN A 178 28.66 4.40 -1.39
C GLN A 178 27.88 5.30 -0.41
N LYS A 179 27.84 6.63 -0.65
CA LYS A 179 27.05 7.55 0.18
C LYS A 179 25.55 7.26 0.10
N MET A 180 25.02 6.97 -1.08
CA MET A 180 23.62 6.59 -1.27
C MET A 180 23.27 5.34 -0.47
N TYR A 181 24.12 4.30 -0.52
CA TYR A 181 23.90 3.08 0.28
C TYR A 181 24.00 3.32 1.78
N GLN A 182 24.88 4.24 2.21
CA GLN A 182 24.97 4.62 3.62
C GLN A 182 23.68 5.29 4.09
N HIS A 183 23.18 6.31 3.38
CA HIS A 183 21.90 6.95 3.69
C HIS A 183 20.72 5.95 3.69
N ALA A 184 20.71 4.99 2.77
CA ALA A 184 19.70 3.94 2.76
C ALA A 184 19.77 3.01 3.97
N ARG A 185 20.97 2.69 4.46
CA ARG A 185 21.17 1.91 5.70
C ARG A 185 20.72 2.67 6.94
N ASP A 186 20.94 3.98 6.96
CA ASP A 186 20.59 4.87 8.07
C ASP A 186 19.11 5.33 8.04
N LEU A 187 18.32 4.80 7.09
CA LEU A 187 16.90 5.12 6.85
C LEU A 187 16.65 6.59 6.44
N GLU A 188 17.68 7.27 5.94
CA GLU A 188 17.64 8.65 5.42
C GLU A 188 17.24 8.65 3.94
N PHE A 189 16.01 8.25 3.65
CA PHE A 189 15.55 7.99 2.27
C PHE A 189 15.56 9.22 1.36
N GLU A 190 15.33 10.41 1.90
CA GLU A 190 15.37 11.66 1.13
C GLU A 190 16.79 12.02 0.66
N ASP A 191 17.79 11.80 1.52
CA ASP A 191 19.21 12.01 1.19
C ASP A 191 19.69 10.95 0.19
N ALA A 192 19.29 9.68 0.37
CA ALA A 192 19.57 8.62 -0.60
C ALA A 192 18.99 8.93 -1.99
N ALA A 193 17.75 9.45 -2.05
CA ALA A 193 17.13 9.87 -3.30
C ALA A 193 17.87 11.04 -3.96
N ARG A 194 18.29 12.05 -3.19
CA ARG A 194 19.10 13.18 -3.71
C ARG A 194 20.41 12.72 -4.33
N VAL A 195 21.12 11.80 -3.66
CA VAL A 195 22.39 11.26 -4.17
C VAL A 195 22.17 10.39 -5.42
N ARG A 196 21.09 9.60 -5.48
CA ARG A 196 20.70 8.83 -6.66
C ARG A 196 20.49 9.73 -7.88
N ASP A 197 19.75 10.83 -7.71
CA ASP A 197 19.45 11.75 -8.80
C ASP A 197 20.71 12.50 -9.28
N GLN A 198 21.65 12.78 -8.37
CA GLN A 198 22.98 13.30 -8.72
C GLN A 198 23.81 12.29 -9.55
N ILE A 199 23.81 11.01 -9.17
CA ILE A 199 24.46 9.94 -9.95
C ILE A 199 23.84 9.85 -11.35
N ARG A 200 22.51 9.96 -11.46
CA ARG A 200 21.80 9.91 -12.75
C ARG A 200 22.23 11.04 -13.67
N ARG A 201 22.27 12.29 -13.17
CA ARG A 201 22.74 13.46 -13.93
C ARG A 201 24.19 13.31 -14.40
N LEU A 202 25.06 12.74 -13.57
CA LEU A 202 26.46 12.49 -13.94
C LEU A 202 26.60 11.41 -15.02
N LYS A 203 25.78 10.35 -14.96
CA LYS A 203 25.75 9.29 -15.99
C LYS A 203 25.20 9.80 -17.32
N GLU A 204 24.14 10.62 -17.28
CA GLU A 204 23.54 11.26 -18.47
C GLU A 204 24.52 12.25 -19.12
N ALA A 205 25.21 13.07 -18.33
CA ALA A 205 26.23 13.99 -18.84
C ALA A 205 27.44 13.27 -19.47
N SER A 206 27.74 12.03 -19.04
CA SER A 206 28.79 11.19 -19.63
C SER A 206 28.42 10.56 -20.97
N LEU A 207 27.12 10.41 -21.25
CA LEU A 207 26.60 9.77 -22.47
C LEU A 207 26.29 10.78 -23.57
N ALA A 208 26.12 12.06 -23.20
CA ALA A 208 25.80 13.16 -24.10
C ALA A 208 27.02 13.92 -24.65
N GLY A 209 28.24 13.54 -24.25
CA GLY A 209 29.52 14.06 -24.75
C GLY A 209 30.38 12.95 -25.33
#